data_AF-A0A432SE05-F1
#
_entry.id   AF-A0A432SE05-F1
#
_cell.length_a   1.000
_cell.length_b   1.000
_cell.length_c   1.000
_cell.angle_alpha   90.00
_cell.angle_beta   90.00
_cell.angle_gamma   90.00
#
_symmetry.space_group_name_H-M   'P 1'
#
loop_
_entity.id
_entity.type
_entity.pdbx_description
1 polymer ?
#
loop_
_entity_poly.entity_id
_entity_poly.type
_entity_poly.pdbx_seq_one_letter_code
_entity_poly.pdbx_strand_id
1 'polypeptide(L)'
;MNKKYKILVTNDDGYEANGLLFLVSALRELEDVEVTVVAPANEKSACGHSLTLTRPLRFVCVGDDFYKLDDGTPTDCVYLSLSTIFENEKPDLVVSGINRGSNMGEDITYSGTAAGAMEGVLHDVPSISISQVMDFSDPSGDFRLAQKTIKKLVTKIREGSFPLPSRQFLNINIPSNKQEAAMKVTYAGYRHYANDSHLHRNPRGEEFHWLGLHPLDFSSRKGKSGMTDFDAIKSGYISITPIMLDLSAYKSMQTLEEWL
;
A
#
# COMPACT_ATOMS: atom_id res chain seq x y z
N MET A 1 18.60 24.61 -13.71
CA MET A 1 18.23 23.88 -12.48
C MET A 1 17.84 22.48 -12.92
N ASN A 2 18.43 21.43 -12.34
CA ASN A 2 18.01 20.06 -12.64
C ASN A 2 16.54 19.90 -12.23
N LYS A 3 15.75 19.23 -13.06
CA LYS A 3 14.35 18.91 -12.76
C LYS A 3 14.34 18.00 -11.52
N LYS A 4 13.67 18.42 -10.44
CA LYS A 4 13.49 17.60 -9.25
C LYS A 4 12.57 16.41 -9.56
N TYR A 5 12.86 15.27 -8.96
CA TYR A 5 12.04 14.06 -9.02
C TYR A 5 10.86 14.19 -8.05
N LYS A 6 9.63 14.23 -8.58
CA LYS A 6 8.42 14.51 -7.82
C LYS A 6 7.78 13.23 -7.32
N ILE A 7 7.53 13.14 -6.02
CA ILE A 7 6.91 11.99 -5.38
C ILE A 7 5.63 12.44 -4.68
N LEU A 8 4.51 11.81 -5.03
CA LEU A 8 3.25 11.91 -4.29
C LEU A 8 3.19 10.80 -3.24
N VAL A 9 2.91 11.17 -1.99
CA VAL A 9 2.84 10.24 -0.86
C VAL A 9 1.44 10.22 -0.25
N THR A 10 0.94 9.02 0.05
CA THR A 10 -0.32 8.78 0.77
C THR A 10 -0.19 7.60 1.75
N ASN A 11 -1.24 7.31 2.52
CA ASN A 11 -1.39 6.10 3.33
C ASN A 11 -2.89 5.84 3.63
N ASP A 12 -3.18 4.79 4.40
CA ASP A 12 -4.50 4.51 4.99
C ASP A 12 -4.57 4.66 6.52
N ASP A 13 -3.44 4.79 7.22
CA ASP A 13 -3.40 5.03 8.68
C ASP A 13 -3.76 6.49 9.07
N GLY A 14 -3.76 7.41 8.09
CA GLY A 14 -4.05 8.84 8.28
C GLY A 14 -2.81 9.74 8.35
N TYR A 15 -3.03 11.06 8.23
CA TYR A 15 -1.97 12.06 8.03
C TYR A 15 -0.98 12.20 9.20
N GLU A 16 -1.39 11.85 10.42
CA GLU A 16 -0.54 11.91 11.64
C GLU A 16 0.16 10.58 11.95
N ALA A 17 -0.07 9.54 11.12
CA ALA A 17 0.47 8.22 11.40
C ALA A 17 2.00 8.21 11.35
N ASN A 18 2.62 7.61 12.36
CA ASN A 18 4.08 7.50 12.46
C ASN A 18 4.70 6.92 11.17
N GLY A 19 4.12 5.86 10.61
CA GLY A 19 4.62 5.22 9.39
C GLY A 19 4.68 6.16 8.17
N LEU A 20 3.70 7.05 8.02
CA LEU A 20 3.69 8.09 6.99
C LEU A 20 4.78 9.14 7.27
N LEU A 21 4.90 9.62 8.51
CA LEU A 21 5.90 10.63 8.86
C LEU A 21 7.33 10.09 8.66
N PHE A 22 7.60 8.84 9.02
CA PHE A 22 8.88 8.17 8.74
C PHE A 22 9.14 8.02 7.24
N LEU A 23 8.13 7.68 6.45
CA LEU A 23 8.24 7.61 4.98
C LEU A 23 8.61 8.98 4.39
N VAL A 24 7.84 10.01 4.73
CA VAL A 24 8.04 11.38 4.24
C VAL A 24 9.43 11.90 4.63
N SER A 25 9.86 11.68 5.87
CA SER A 25 11.22 12.02 6.33
C SER A 25 12.29 11.33 5.47
N ALA A 26 12.15 10.04 5.20
CA ALA A 26 13.14 9.30 4.43
C ALA A 26 13.22 9.79 2.97
N LEU A 27 12.09 10.14 2.37
CA LEU A 27 12.05 10.64 0.99
C LEU A 27 12.60 12.06 0.89
N ARG A 28 12.32 12.93 1.86
CA ARG A 28 12.84 14.31 1.90
C ARG A 28 14.34 14.40 2.17
N GLU A 29 14.96 13.36 2.71
CA GLU A 29 16.43 13.25 2.85
C GLU A 29 17.14 13.02 1.51
N LEU A 30 16.43 12.60 0.46
CA LEU A 30 17.04 12.37 -0.85
C LEU A 30 17.25 13.70 -1.58
N GLU A 31 18.46 13.94 -2.08
CA GLU A 31 18.76 15.09 -2.93
C GLU A 31 17.92 15.08 -4.21
N ASP A 32 17.59 16.25 -4.75
CA ASP A 32 16.80 16.42 -5.98
C ASP A 32 15.43 15.71 -5.97
N VAL A 33 14.83 15.49 -4.79
CA VAL A 33 13.47 14.97 -4.63
C VAL A 33 12.55 16.04 -4.05
N GLU A 34 11.35 16.12 -4.60
CA GLU A 34 10.24 16.95 -4.12
C GLU A 34 9.11 16.04 -3.66
N VAL A 35 8.62 16.23 -2.43
CA VAL A 35 7.63 15.35 -1.80
C VAL A 35 6.36 16.12 -1.50
N THR A 36 5.29 15.77 -2.20
CA THR A 36 3.92 16.20 -1.88
C THR A 36 3.20 15.10 -1.13
N VAL A 37 2.57 15.43 -0.01
CA VAL A 37 1.86 14.48 0.85
C VAL A 37 0.38 14.80 0.83
N VAL A 38 -0.45 13.81 0.52
CA VAL A 38 -1.91 13.88 0.62
C VAL A 38 -2.40 12.58 1.25
N ALA A 39 -2.92 12.67 2.47
CA ALA A 39 -3.34 11.52 3.24
C ALA A 39 -4.74 11.72 3.85
N PRO A 40 -5.48 10.64 4.18
CA PRO A 40 -6.76 10.73 4.88
C PRO A 40 -6.64 11.45 6.24
N ALA A 41 -7.70 12.17 6.63
CA ALA A 41 -7.74 12.82 7.94
C ALA A 41 -7.77 11.84 9.13
N ASN A 42 -8.32 10.65 8.92
CA ASN A 42 -8.43 9.57 9.91
C ASN A 42 -8.08 8.23 9.28
N GLU A 43 -7.81 7.22 10.10
CA GLU A 43 -7.58 5.85 9.66
C GLU A 43 -8.75 5.31 8.80
N LYS A 44 -8.40 4.63 7.70
CA LYS A 44 -9.31 4.02 6.72
C LYS A 44 -8.92 2.56 6.44
N SER A 45 -8.68 1.77 7.48
CA SER A 45 -8.32 0.35 7.33
C SER A 45 -9.40 -0.43 6.58
N ALA A 46 -8.96 -1.38 5.74
CA ALA A 46 -9.82 -2.26 4.95
C ALA A 46 -10.85 -1.56 4.03
N CYS A 47 -10.60 -0.31 3.61
CA CYS A 47 -11.49 0.41 2.69
C CYS A 47 -11.46 -0.11 1.25
N GLY A 48 -10.51 -1.01 0.91
CA GLY A 48 -10.24 -1.46 -0.45
C GLY A 48 -9.95 -0.31 -1.41
N HIS A 49 -10.11 -0.58 -2.70
CA HIS A 49 -9.94 0.39 -3.78
C HIS A 49 -11.25 1.16 -4.07
N SER A 50 -11.74 1.91 -3.08
CA SER A 50 -12.99 2.69 -3.17
C SER A 50 -12.76 4.17 -3.46
N LEU A 51 -13.61 4.74 -4.33
CA LEU A 51 -13.70 6.17 -4.63
C LEU A 51 -14.98 6.77 -4.03
N THR A 52 -14.86 7.95 -3.45
CA THR A 52 -16.00 8.71 -2.92
C THR A 52 -16.69 9.48 -4.04
N LEU A 53 -17.90 9.04 -4.41
CA LEU A 53 -18.71 9.67 -5.48
C LEU A 53 -19.96 10.40 -4.97
N THR A 54 -20.36 10.19 -3.72
CA THR A 54 -21.67 10.59 -3.19
C THR A 54 -21.63 11.80 -2.27
N ARG A 55 -20.44 12.32 -1.94
CA ARG A 55 -20.25 13.48 -1.06
C ARG A 55 -18.98 14.25 -1.47
N PRO A 56 -18.92 15.57 -1.21
CA PRO A 56 -17.72 16.35 -1.50
C PRO A 56 -16.59 16.01 -0.51
N LEU A 57 -15.35 16.17 -0.97
CA LEU A 57 -14.14 16.05 -0.16
C LEU A 57 -13.41 17.40 -0.11
N ARG A 58 -12.64 17.62 0.96
CA ARG A 58 -11.95 18.90 1.21
C ARG A 58 -10.49 18.68 1.53
N PHE A 59 -9.61 19.32 0.75
CA PHE A 59 -8.21 19.47 1.08
C PHE A 59 -8.03 20.46 2.24
N VAL A 60 -7.17 20.09 3.18
CA VAL A 60 -6.72 20.96 4.27
C VAL A 60 -5.20 20.95 4.27
N CYS A 61 -4.58 22.10 3.97
CA CYS A 61 -3.13 22.26 4.08
C CYS A 61 -2.73 22.23 5.56
N VAL A 62 -1.80 21.34 5.90
CA VAL A 62 -1.28 21.14 7.27
C VAL A 62 0.22 21.43 7.37
N GLY A 63 0.88 21.74 6.25
CA GLY A 63 2.28 22.14 6.19
C GLY A 63 2.76 22.28 4.74
N ASP A 64 4.06 22.52 4.57
CA ASP A 64 4.68 22.67 3.25
C ASP A 64 4.52 21.38 2.42
N ASP A 65 3.79 21.51 1.31
CA ASP A 65 3.37 20.43 0.42
C ASP A 65 2.76 19.23 1.17
N PHE A 66 2.05 19.50 2.27
CA PHE A 66 1.41 18.49 3.10
C PHE A 66 -0.06 18.84 3.31
N TYR A 67 -0.93 17.99 2.79
CA TYR A 67 -2.37 18.13 2.89
C TYR A 67 -2.98 16.89 3.55
N LYS A 68 -4.07 17.10 4.27
CA LYS A 68 -5.01 16.03 4.61
C LYS A 68 -6.29 16.17 3.80
N LEU A 69 -6.96 15.04 3.56
CA LEU A 69 -8.27 14.99 2.93
C LEU A 69 -9.31 14.58 3.97
N ASP A 70 -10.22 15.50 4.29
CA ASP A 70 -11.28 15.23 5.26
C ASP A 70 -12.22 14.14 4.71
N ASP A 71 -12.32 13.03 5.44
CA ASP A 71 -13.15 11.85 5.13
C ASP A 71 -12.89 11.17 3.76
N GLY A 72 -11.71 11.38 3.18
CA GLY A 72 -11.28 10.70 1.96
C GLY A 72 -10.66 9.31 2.20
N THR A 73 -10.64 8.48 1.17
CA THR A 73 -9.85 7.23 1.11
C THR A 73 -8.44 7.50 0.57
N PRO A 74 -7.49 6.54 0.65
CA PRO A 74 -6.19 6.67 -0.01
C PRO A 74 -6.33 6.84 -1.54
N THR A 75 -7.32 6.17 -2.13
CA THR A 75 -7.69 6.33 -3.54
C THR A 75 -8.10 7.76 -3.84
N ASP A 76 -9.01 8.33 -3.03
CA ASP A 76 -9.47 9.71 -3.19
C ASP A 76 -8.30 10.70 -3.10
N CYS A 77 -7.37 10.46 -2.17
CA CYS A 77 -6.17 11.26 -2.00
C CYS A 77 -5.33 11.29 -3.28
N VAL A 78 -5.06 10.13 -3.88
CA VAL A 78 -4.26 10.05 -5.11
C VAL A 78 -5.02 10.66 -6.28
N TYR A 79 -6.27 10.25 -6.51
CA TYR A 79 -7.09 10.74 -7.61
C TYR A 79 -7.22 12.27 -7.62
N LEU A 80 -7.57 12.85 -6.47
CA LEU A 80 -7.72 14.30 -6.35
C LEU A 80 -6.39 15.03 -6.45
N SER A 81 -5.30 14.48 -5.90
CA SER A 81 -3.97 15.08 -6.06
C SER A 81 -3.57 15.15 -7.53
N LEU A 82 -3.78 14.08 -8.29
CA LEU A 82 -3.43 14.02 -9.70
C LEU A 82 -4.25 14.99 -10.56
N SER A 83 -5.52 15.19 -10.21
CA SER A 83 -6.42 16.08 -10.94
C SER A 83 -6.34 17.55 -10.53
N THR A 84 -5.80 17.87 -9.34
CA THR A 84 -5.79 19.25 -8.83
C THR A 84 -4.39 19.79 -8.56
N ILE A 85 -3.53 19.04 -7.86
CA ILE A 85 -2.18 19.49 -7.50
C ILE A 85 -1.20 19.25 -8.66
N PHE A 86 -1.37 18.13 -9.37
CA PHE A 86 -0.52 17.71 -10.47
C PHE A 86 -1.18 17.89 -11.85
N GLU A 87 -2.09 18.86 -11.99
CA GLU A 87 -2.88 19.10 -13.21
C GLU A 87 -2.01 19.26 -14.47
N ASN A 88 -0.89 19.97 -14.35
CA ASN A 88 0.00 20.29 -15.47
C ASN A 88 1.13 19.28 -15.69
N GLU A 89 1.52 18.56 -14.63
CA GLU A 89 2.66 17.65 -14.65
C GLU A 89 2.46 16.56 -13.62
N LYS A 90 2.37 15.30 -14.08
CA LYS A 90 2.23 14.13 -13.19
C LYS A 90 3.47 13.99 -12.28
N PRO A 91 3.30 13.47 -11.05
CA PRO A 91 4.44 13.06 -10.25
C PRO A 91 5.19 11.91 -10.96
N ASP A 92 6.49 11.80 -10.71
CA ASP A 92 7.31 10.73 -11.27
C ASP A 92 7.08 9.38 -10.57
N LEU A 93 6.58 9.41 -9.33
CA LEU A 93 6.29 8.24 -8.51
C LEU A 93 5.17 8.51 -7.49
N VAL A 94 4.30 7.52 -7.27
CA VAL A 94 3.42 7.46 -6.09
C VAL A 94 3.97 6.46 -5.08
N VAL A 95 4.05 6.84 -3.81
CA VAL A 95 4.42 5.92 -2.72
C VAL A 95 3.34 5.92 -1.65
N SER A 96 2.71 4.77 -1.42
CA SER A 96 1.67 4.59 -0.41
C SER A 96 2.20 3.81 0.79
N GLY A 97 2.14 4.39 1.99
CA GLY A 97 2.61 3.76 3.24
C GLY A 97 3.28 4.74 4.22
N ILE A 98 4.12 4.29 5.14
CA ILE A 98 4.36 2.88 5.50
C ILE A 98 3.21 2.39 6.37
N ASN A 99 2.49 1.36 5.91
CA ASN A 99 1.36 0.79 6.65
C ASN A 99 1.78 0.11 7.96
N ARG A 100 0.96 0.24 9.00
CA ARG A 100 1.09 -0.48 10.28
C ARG A 100 0.44 -1.86 10.25
N GLY A 101 0.97 -2.73 9.41
CA GLY A 101 0.48 -4.08 9.23
C GLY A 101 0.88 -4.62 7.87
N SER A 102 0.94 -5.93 7.73
CA SER A 102 1.27 -6.54 6.45
C SER A 102 0.13 -6.48 5.46
N ASN A 103 0.46 -6.28 4.18
CA ASN A 103 -0.46 -6.40 3.05
C ASN A 103 0.06 -7.52 2.14
N MET A 104 -0.27 -8.77 2.48
CA MET A 104 0.26 -9.98 1.83
C MET A 104 -0.86 -10.90 1.33
N GLY A 105 -0.54 -11.74 0.34
CA GLY A 105 -1.48 -12.69 -0.22
C GLY A 105 -2.71 -12.00 -0.81
N GLU A 106 -3.88 -12.44 -0.39
CA GLU A 106 -5.16 -11.93 -0.89
C GLU A 106 -5.60 -10.64 -0.16
N ASP A 107 -4.91 -10.24 0.90
CA ASP A 107 -5.23 -8.99 1.62
C ASP A 107 -4.90 -7.74 0.81
N ILE A 108 -4.07 -7.91 -0.22
CA ILE A 108 -3.72 -6.85 -1.16
C ILE A 108 -4.99 -6.24 -1.80
N THR A 109 -6.06 -7.01 -2.00
CA THR A 109 -7.31 -6.48 -2.59
C THR A 109 -8.16 -5.65 -1.62
N TYR A 110 -8.00 -5.86 -0.31
CA TYR A 110 -8.71 -5.10 0.73
C TYR A 110 -7.89 -3.93 1.28
N SER A 111 -6.59 -3.90 0.98
CA SER A 111 -5.64 -2.93 1.51
C SER A 111 -5.86 -1.52 0.96
N GLY A 112 -6.07 -0.57 1.86
CA GLY A 112 -6.08 0.86 1.52
C GLY A 112 -4.69 1.35 1.09
N THR A 113 -3.63 0.85 1.73
CA THR A 113 -2.25 1.14 1.31
C THR A 113 -2.00 0.69 -0.13
N ALA A 114 -2.37 -0.55 -0.48
CA ALA A 114 -2.21 -1.04 -1.84
C ALA A 114 -3.07 -0.23 -2.81
N ALA A 115 -4.32 0.08 -2.46
CA ALA A 115 -5.24 0.89 -3.26
C ALA A 115 -4.65 2.27 -3.65
N GLY A 116 -3.91 2.93 -2.75
CA GLY A 116 -3.19 4.17 -3.11
C GLY A 116 -2.18 3.98 -4.26
N ALA A 117 -1.44 2.86 -4.26
CA ALA A 117 -0.54 2.51 -5.36
C ALA A 117 -1.29 2.01 -6.61
N MET A 118 -2.43 1.32 -6.44
CA MET A 118 -3.29 0.92 -7.55
C MET A 118 -3.79 2.15 -8.31
N GLU A 119 -4.24 3.19 -7.60
CA GLU A 119 -4.74 4.42 -8.20
C GLU A 119 -3.66 5.15 -9.00
N GLY A 120 -2.43 5.21 -8.46
CA GLY A 120 -1.30 5.80 -9.18
C GLY A 120 -1.06 5.13 -10.54
N VAL A 121 -0.99 3.79 -10.58
CA VAL A 121 -0.76 3.07 -11.84
C VAL A 121 -1.98 3.05 -12.76
N LEU A 122 -3.20 3.23 -12.25
CA LEU A 122 -4.39 3.46 -13.08
C LEU A 122 -4.30 4.78 -13.86
N HIS A 123 -3.63 5.77 -13.27
CA HIS A 123 -3.35 7.07 -13.87
C HIS A 123 -1.98 7.13 -14.58
N ASP A 124 -1.41 5.97 -14.94
CA ASP A 124 -0.10 5.83 -15.61
C ASP A 124 1.08 6.45 -14.83
N VAL A 125 1.01 6.45 -13.50
CA VAL A 125 2.13 6.85 -12.64
C VAL A 125 2.76 5.60 -12.00
N PRO A 126 4.08 5.38 -12.14
CA PRO A 126 4.79 4.34 -11.41
C PRO A 126 4.48 4.39 -9.92
N SER A 127 4.22 3.24 -9.29
CA SER A 127 3.76 3.25 -7.89
C SER A 127 4.35 2.14 -7.03
N ILE A 128 4.52 2.46 -5.74
CA ILE A 128 4.97 1.54 -4.70
C ILE A 128 3.96 1.58 -3.55
N SER A 129 3.60 0.42 -3.01
CA SER A 129 3.03 0.31 -1.67
C SER A 129 4.06 -0.33 -0.74
N ILE A 130 4.16 0.17 0.49
CA ILE A 130 5.12 -0.32 1.48
C ILE A 130 4.45 -0.50 2.84
N SER A 131 4.69 -1.65 3.44
CA SER A 131 4.01 -2.12 4.65
C SER A 131 5.01 -2.68 5.65
N GLN A 132 4.87 -2.34 6.93
CA GLN A 132 5.67 -2.91 8.01
C GLN A 132 4.88 -4.05 8.65
N VAL A 133 5.46 -5.25 8.68
CA VAL A 133 4.91 -6.34 9.51
C VAL A 133 5.14 -5.94 10.96
N MET A 134 4.05 -5.81 11.72
CA MET A 134 4.06 -5.31 13.10
C MET A 134 4.06 -6.47 14.10
N ASP A 135 4.74 -6.28 15.22
CA ASP A 135 4.48 -7.00 16.45
C ASP A 135 3.54 -6.13 17.30
N PHE A 136 2.27 -6.53 17.43
CA PHE A 136 1.26 -5.72 18.11
C PHE A 136 1.48 -5.62 19.64
N SER A 137 2.45 -6.36 20.20
CA SER A 137 2.88 -6.15 21.59
C SER A 137 3.70 -4.86 21.76
N ASP A 138 4.31 -4.34 20.70
CA ASP A 138 4.94 -3.01 20.64
C ASP A 138 4.32 -2.18 19.52
N PRO A 139 3.24 -1.42 19.82
CA PRO A 139 2.50 -0.69 18.80
C PRO A 139 3.29 0.49 18.22
N SER A 140 4.43 0.89 18.81
CA SER A 140 5.24 2.01 18.32
C SER A 140 5.91 1.69 16.98
N GLY A 141 6.35 0.44 16.80
CA GLY A 141 6.96 -0.08 15.56
C GLY A 141 8.38 0.45 15.27
N ASP A 142 9.16 -0.32 14.51
CA ASP A 142 10.46 0.11 13.96
C ASP A 142 10.39 0.23 12.44
N PHE A 143 10.39 1.47 11.94
CA PHE A 143 10.33 1.76 10.50
C PHE A 143 11.70 1.96 9.85
N ARG A 144 12.82 1.82 10.59
CA ARG A 144 14.16 2.16 10.06
C ARG A 144 14.54 1.30 8.85
N LEU A 145 14.21 0.00 8.87
CA LEU A 145 14.47 -0.88 7.72
C LEU A 145 13.59 -0.48 6.51
N ALA A 146 12.33 -0.10 6.75
CA ALA A 146 11.44 0.40 5.72
C ALA A 146 11.98 1.69 5.08
N GLN A 147 12.45 2.65 5.89
CA GLN A 147 13.08 3.89 5.42
C GLN A 147 14.34 3.64 4.58
N LYS A 148 15.23 2.75 5.04
CA LYS A 148 16.42 2.34 4.26
C LYS A 148 16.02 1.71 2.93
N THR A 149 14.99 0.86 2.95
CA THR A 149 14.50 0.13 1.78
C THR A 149 13.91 1.08 0.75
N ILE A 150 13.02 1.99 1.16
CA ILE A 150 12.38 2.91 0.21
C ILE A 150 13.39 3.91 -0.37
N LYS A 151 14.32 4.44 0.43
CA LYS A 151 15.41 5.31 -0.09
C LYS A 151 16.21 4.60 -1.18
N LYS A 152 16.60 3.34 -0.94
CA LYS A 152 17.35 2.53 -1.90
C LYS A 152 16.57 2.29 -3.19
N LEU A 153 15.27 1.98 -3.10
CA LEU A 153 14.43 1.70 -4.27
C LEU A 153 14.15 2.96 -5.08
N VAL A 154 13.80 4.07 -4.42
CA VAL A 154 13.57 5.37 -5.09
C VAL A 154 14.83 5.85 -5.79
N THR A 155 15.99 5.76 -5.14
CA THR A 155 17.28 6.11 -5.77
C THR A 155 17.52 5.26 -7.03
N LYS A 156 17.33 3.94 -6.95
CA LYS A 156 17.49 3.03 -8.08
C LYS A 156 16.53 3.31 -9.23
N ILE A 157 15.28 3.68 -8.93
CA ILE A 157 14.27 4.03 -9.93
C ILE A 157 14.64 5.34 -10.63
N ARG A 158 15.05 6.35 -9.87
CA ARG A 158 15.45 7.66 -10.39
C ARG A 158 16.70 7.61 -11.27
N GLU A 159 17.69 6.79 -10.90
CA GLU A 159 18.92 6.60 -11.67
C GLU A 159 18.74 5.71 -12.91
N GLY A 160 17.61 5.00 -13.01
CA GLY A 160 17.33 4.08 -14.10
C GLY A 160 15.89 4.23 -14.59
N SER A 161 15.11 3.19 -14.40
CA SER A 161 13.69 3.18 -14.74
C SER A 161 12.89 2.37 -13.73
N PHE A 162 11.59 2.59 -13.71
CA PHE A 162 10.68 1.73 -12.96
C PHE A 162 10.71 0.31 -13.57
N PRO A 163 10.84 -0.75 -12.75
CA PRO A 163 11.16 -2.09 -13.27
C PRO A 163 9.95 -2.87 -13.81
N LEU A 164 8.73 -2.32 -13.70
CA LEU A 164 7.51 -3.00 -14.13
C LEU A 164 6.85 -2.28 -15.32
N PRO A 165 6.10 -3.01 -16.16
CA PRO A 165 5.23 -2.43 -17.18
C PRO A 165 4.16 -1.49 -16.59
N SER A 166 3.48 -0.74 -17.48
CA SER A 166 2.32 0.08 -17.09
C SER A 166 1.24 -0.76 -16.39
N ARG A 167 0.48 -0.11 -15.50
CA ARG A 167 -0.62 -0.71 -14.71
C ARG A 167 -0.16 -1.85 -13.78
N GLN A 168 1.10 -1.83 -13.37
CA GLN A 168 1.67 -2.71 -12.35
C GLN A 168 2.44 -1.91 -11.30
N PHE A 169 2.30 -2.29 -10.03
CA PHE A 169 2.98 -1.63 -8.91
C PHE A 169 3.82 -2.61 -8.08
N LEU A 170 4.77 -2.09 -7.32
CA LEU A 170 5.56 -2.87 -6.37
C LEU A 170 4.85 -2.89 -5.01
N ASN A 171 4.44 -4.06 -4.53
CA ASN A 171 3.95 -4.25 -3.16
C ASN A 171 5.10 -4.77 -2.29
N ILE A 172 5.43 -4.02 -1.24
CA ILE A 172 6.59 -4.28 -0.39
C ILE A 172 6.13 -4.56 1.03
N ASN A 173 6.60 -5.68 1.60
CA ASN A 173 6.44 -5.98 3.02
C ASN A 173 7.82 -6.08 3.69
N ILE A 174 7.95 -5.39 4.82
CA ILE A 174 9.17 -5.32 5.63
C ILE A 174 9.02 -6.25 6.83
N PRO A 175 9.97 -7.17 7.10
CA PRO A 175 9.90 -8.04 8.26
C PRO A 175 10.05 -7.24 9.56
N SER A 176 9.42 -7.72 10.64
CA SER A 176 9.58 -7.13 11.98
C SER A 176 10.97 -7.42 12.57
N ASN A 177 11.41 -6.54 13.47
CA ASN A 177 12.58 -6.76 14.33
C ASN A 177 13.90 -7.06 13.58
N LYS A 178 14.09 -6.46 12.40
CA LYS A 178 15.32 -6.56 11.60
C LYS A 178 15.90 -5.19 11.31
N GLN A 179 17.21 -5.03 11.51
CA GLN A 179 17.93 -3.81 11.12
C GLN A 179 18.41 -3.84 9.66
N GLU A 180 18.61 -5.05 9.13
CA GLU A 180 19.01 -5.34 7.75
C GLU A 180 18.33 -6.63 7.29
N ALA A 181 17.97 -6.67 6.01
CA ALA A 181 17.37 -7.83 5.36
C ALA A 181 17.65 -7.78 3.85
N ALA A 182 17.82 -8.95 3.22
CA ALA A 182 17.91 -9.02 1.77
C ALA A 182 16.52 -8.89 1.14
N MET A 183 16.44 -8.21 -0.01
CA MET A 183 15.23 -8.12 -0.82
C MET A 183 15.03 -9.41 -1.63
N LYS A 184 13.81 -9.94 -1.66
CA LYS A 184 13.41 -11.09 -2.46
C LYS A 184 12.20 -10.75 -3.32
N VAL A 185 12.29 -11.09 -4.59
CA VAL A 185 11.12 -11.09 -5.47
C VAL A 185 10.22 -12.24 -5.07
N THR A 186 8.95 -11.94 -4.86
CA THR A 186 7.95 -12.88 -4.35
C THR A 186 6.69 -12.88 -5.21
N TYR A 187 5.82 -13.87 -5.01
CA TYR A 187 4.44 -13.83 -5.48
C TYR A 187 3.47 -13.84 -4.29
N ALA A 188 2.28 -13.26 -4.47
CA ALA A 188 1.24 -13.25 -3.44
C ALA A 188 0.69 -14.65 -3.18
N GLY A 189 0.74 -15.13 -1.94
CA GLY A 189 0.16 -16.41 -1.52
C GLY A 189 -1.38 -16.46 -1.53
N TYR A 190 -1.93 -17.60 -1.13
CA TYR A 190 -3.33 -17.71 -0.69
C TYR A 190 -3.42 -17.32 0.78
N ARG A 191 -4.52 -16.66 1.18
CA ARG A 191 -4.86 -16.47 2.59
C ARG A 191 -5.94 -17.48 2.97
N HIS A 192 -5.72 -18.23 4.05
CA HIS A 192 -6.74 -19.11 4.59
C HIS A 192 -7.65 -18.33 5.53
N TYR A 193 -8.81 -17.92 5.03
CA TYR A 193 -9.85 -17.28 5.84
C TYR A 193 -10.57 -18.33 6.70
N ALA A 194 -10.62 -18.10 8.01
CA ALA A 194 -11.49 -18.82 8.93
C ALA A 194 -12.69 -17.95 9.28
N ASN A 195 -13.90 -18.49 9.45
CA ASN A 195 -15.04 -17.65 9.88
C ASN A 195 -14.92 -17.36 11.39
N ASP A 196 -14.29 -16.22 11.75
CA ASP A 196 -14.22 -15.74 13.13
C ASP A 196 -15.06 -14.47 13.29
N SER A 197 -16.00 -14.49 14.23
CA SER A 197 -16.84 -13.34 14.56
C SER A 197 -17.27 -13.42 16.01
N HIS A 198 -17.27 -12.27 16.70
CA HIS A 198 -17.51 -12.19 18.14
C HIS A 198 -18.75 -11.37 18.44
N LEU A 199 -19.78 -12.02 19.00
CA LEU A 199 -21.01 -11.36 19.45
C LEU A 199 -20.77 -10.67 20.80
N HIS A 200 -21.10 -9.39 20.87
CA HIS A 200 -21.13 -8.61 22.10
C HIS A 200 -22.51 -7.99 22.29
N ARG A 201 -22.96 -7.87 23.53
CA ARG A 201 -24.18 -7.15 23.89
C ARG A 201 -23.82 -5.91 24.69
N ASN A 202 -24.38 -4.77 24.34
CA ASN A 202 -24.25 -3.57 25.17
C ASN A 202 -25.11 -3.70 26.44
N PRO A 203 -24.99 -2.78 27.42
CA PRO A 203 -25.79 -2.80 28.63
C PRO A 203 -27.31 -2.69 28.44
N ARG A 204 -27.79 -2.33 27.23
CA ARG A 204 -29.22 -2.27 26.87
C ARG A 204 -29.71 -3.55 26.19
N GLY A 205 -28.84 -4.53 25.99
CA GLY A 205 -29.15 -5.80 25.33
C GLY A 205 -29.05 -5.77 23.80
N GLU A 206 -28.60 -4.67 23.20
CA GLU A 206 -28.41 -4.58 21.75
C GLU A 206 -27.16 -5.39 21.33
N GLU A 207 -27.30 -6.14 20.24
CA GLU A 207 -26.28 -7.04 19.72
C GLU A 207 -25.36 -6.34 18.72
N PHE A 208 -24.05 -6.55 18.88
CA PHE A 208 -23.00 -6.07 17.99
C PHE A 208 -22.10 -7.24 17.63
N HIS A 209 -21.76 -7.37 16.36
CA HIS A 209 -20.85 -8.40 15.87
C HIS A 209 -19.54 -7.73 15.48
N TRP A 210 -18.44 -8.25 16.01
CA TRP A 210 -17.10 -7.89 15.57
C TRP A 210 -16.59 -8.94 14.60
N LEU A 211 -16.05 -8.51 13.47
CA LEU A 211 -15.26 -9.40 12.62
C LEU A 211 -13.97 -9.74 13.37
N GLY A 212 -13.73 -11.03 13.58
CA GLY A 212 -12.57 -11.52 14.29
C GLY A 212 -11.30 -11.42 13.45
N LEU A 213 -10.15 -11.61 14.12
CA LEU A 213 -8.87 -11.70 13.43
C LEU A 213 -8.72 -13.11 12.86
N HIS A 214 -8.76 -13.23 11.53
CA HIS A 214 -8.48 -14.50 10.88
C HIS A 214 -7.04 -14.95 11.21
N PRO A 215 -6.81 -16.25 11.47
CA PRO A 215 -5.46 -16.78 11.60
C PRO A 215 -4.60 -16.30 10.44
N LEU A 216 -3.37 -15.87 10.72
CA LEU A 216 -2.36 -15.56 9.71
C LEU A 216 -1.81 -16.87 9.12
N ASP A 217 -2.68 -17.58 8.40
CA ASP A 217 -2.35 -18.83 7.71
C ASP A 217 -2.37 -18.60 6.19
N PHE A 218 -1.29 -19.04 5.56
CA PHE A 218 -1.01 -18.76 4.16
C PHE A 218 -0.47 -20.01 3.49
N SER A 219 -0.78 -20.17 2.21
CA SER A 219 -0.23 -21.25 1.40
C SER A 219 0.24 -20.79 0.03
N SER A 220 1.19 -21.53 -0.51
CA SER A 220 1.70 -21.32 -1.86
C SER A 220 0.61 -21.58 -2.91
N ARG A 221 0.63 -20.78 -3.99
CA ARG A 221 -0.28 -21.01 -5.12
C ARG A 221 0.14 -22.24 -5.90
N LYS A 222 -0.82 -23.12 -6.20
CA LYS A 222 -0.59 -24.32 -7.03
C LYS A 222 0.01 -23.92 -8.39
N GLY A 223 1.06 -24.62 -8.81
CA GLY A 223 1.70 -24.42 -10.11
C GLY A 223 2.52 -23.13 -10.23
N LYS A 224 2.89 -22.48 -9.10
CA LYS A 224 3.83 -21.36 -9.08
C LYS A 224 5.18 -21.81 -8.50
N SER A 225 6.26 -21.40 -9.15
CA SER A 225 7.63 -21.57 -8.67
C SER A 225 8.12 -20.27 -8.01
N GLY A 226 9.08 -20.38 -7.09
CA GLY A 226 9.61 -19.26 -6.33
C GLY A 226 9.06 -19.19 -4.90
N MET A 227 9.28 -18.05 -4.25
CA MET A 227 8.94 -17.82 -2.84
C MET A 227 7.67 -16.98 -2.71
N THR A 228 6.80 -17.34 -1.78
CA THR A 228 5.64 -16.50 -1.42
C THR A 228 6.11 -15.27 -0.66
N ASP A 229 5.30 -14.21 -0.65
CA ASP A 229 5.49 -13.06 0.22
C ASP A 229 5.56 -13.45 1.70
N PHE A 230 4.67 -14.34 2.14
CA PHE A 230 4.66 -14.84 3.52
C PHE A 230 5.93 -15.62 3.88
N ASP A 231 6.39 -16.55 3.04
CA ASP A 231 7.61 -17.34 3.29
C ASP A 231 8.84 -16.44 3.34
N ALA A 232 8.88 -15.38 2.52
CA ALA A 232 9.95 -14.40 2.56
C ALA A 232 9.99 -13.66 3.89
N ILE A 233 8.85 -13.13 4.36
CA ILE A 233 8.75 -12.45 5.66
C ILE A 233 9.11 -13.40 6.80
N LYS A 234 8.57 -14.62 6.79
CA LYS A 234 8.87 -15.65 7.80
C LYS A 234 10.35 -16.01 7.83
N SER A 235 11.02 -15.97 6.67
CA SER A 235 12.46 -16.20 6.54
C SER A 235 13.31 -14.95 6.81
N GLY A 236 12.69 -13.82 7.19
CA GLY A 236 13.35 -12.58 7.51
C GLY A 236 13.87 -11.78 6.30
N TYR A 237 13.33 -12.04 5.11
CA TYR A 237 13.59 -11.25 3.90
C TYR A 237 12.58 -10.11 3.75
N ILE A 238 12.96 -9.05 3.02
CA ILE A 238 12.01 -8.07 2.50
C ILE A 238 11.31 -8.69 1.29
N SER A 239 9.99 -8.77 1.34
CA SER A 239 9.18 -9.25 0.21
C SER A 239 8.91 -8.08 -0.76
N ILE A 240 9.13 -8.32 -2.05
CA ILE A 240 8.77 -7.40 -3.13
C ILE A 240 7.97 -8.19 -4.17
N THR A 241 6.67 -7.94 -4.23
CA THR A 241 5.76 -8.61 -5.14
C THR A 241 5.29 -7.64 -6.22
N PRO A 242 5.49 -7.92 -7.53
CA PRO A 242 4.83 -7.16 -8.59
C PRO A 242 3.34 -7.51 -8.62
N ILE A 243 2.47 -6.50 -8.57
CA ILE A 243 1.01 -6.66 -8.60
C ILE A 243 0.45 -6.00 -9.85
N MET A 244 -0.47 -6.70 -10.51
CA MET A 244 -1.23 -6.20 -11.66
C MET A 244 -2.69 -5.97 -11.28
N LEU A 245 -3.38 -5.07 -11.99
CA LEU A 245 -4.79 -4.75 -11.75
C LEU A 245 -5.77 -5.49 -12.67
N ASP A 246 -5.25 -6.21 -13.66
CA ASP A 246 -6.09 -6.97 -14.58
C ASP A 246 -6.54 -8.29 -13.92
N LEU A 247 -7.83 -8.35 -13.60
CA LEU A 247 -8.45 -9.49 -12.93
C LEU A 247 -9.05 -10.50 -13.91
N SER A 248 -8.89 -10.29 -15.22
CA SER A 248 -9.44 -11.20 -16.24
C SER A 248 -8.77 -12.56 -16.15
N ALA A 249 -9.58 -13.62 -15.98
CA ALA A 249 -9.10 -15.00 -15.96
C ALA A 249 -8.82 -15.52 -17.38
N TYR A 250 -7.82 -14.95 -18.07
CA TYR A 250 -7.51 -15.23 -19.48
C TYR A 250 -7.40 -16.73 -19.82
N LYS A 251 -6.86 -17.54 -18.91
CA LYS A 251 -6.73 -19.00 -19.09
C LYS A 251 -8.05 -19.75 -19.13
N SER A 252 -9.12 -19.15 -18.62
CA SER A 252 -10.46 -19.73 -18.54
C SER A 252 -11.38 -19.27 -19.66
N MET A 253 -10.97 -18.27 -20.46
CA MET A 253 -11.84 -17.67 -21.48
C MET A 253 -12.22 -18.68 -22.57
N GLN A 254 -11.27 -19.46 -23.08
CA GLN A 254 -11.56 -20.47 -24.09
C GLN A 254 -12.59 -21.50 -23.61
N THR A 255 -12.45 -22.01 -22.38
CA THR A 255 -13.41 -22.96 -21.81
C THR A 255 -14.80 -22.33 -21.62
N LEU A 256 -14.86 -21.03 -21.31
CA LEU A 256 -16.13 -20.31 -21.22
C LEU A 256 -16.78 -20.10 -22.59
N GLU A 257 -15.99 -19.78 -23.63
CA GLU A 257 -16.46 -19.65 -25.01
C GLU A 257 -17.01 -20.97 -25.56
N GLU A 258 -16.35 -22.10 -25.26
CA GLU A 258 -16.82 -23.43 -25.67
C GLU A 258 -18.12 -23.86 -24.97
N TRP A 259 -18.43 -23.29 -23.80
CA TRP A 259 -19.62 -23.63 -23.02
C TRP A 259 -20.87 -22.86 -23.45
N LEU A 260 -20.72 -21.63 -23.99
CA LEU A 260 -21.82 -20.78 -24.47
C LEU A 260 -22.43 -21.28 -25.78
#